data_AF-A0A5J4SUH4-F1
#
_entry.id   AF-A0A5J4SUH4-F1
#
_cell.length_a   1.000
_cell.length_b   1.000
_cell.length_c   1.000
_cell.angle_alpha   90.00
_cell.angle_beta   90.00
_cell.angle_gamma   90.00
#
_symmetry.space_group_name_H-M   'P 1'
#
loop_
_entity.id
_entity.type
_entity.pdbx_description
1 polymer ?
#
loop_
_entity_poly.entity_id
_entity_poly.type
_entity_poly.pdbx_seq_one_letter_code
_entity_poly.pdbx_strand_id
1 'polypeptide(L)'
;MCNIPVLSVARKLIEKYQDHPDCIRKGVLLPVVSNQKMNAYLKEIADLCGINKRLTTHVARHTCATVVMLANHVSMENVAKILGHSNTKMTQHYAKVLDSSIMRDMVNVEQVFSTIC
;
A
#
# COMPACT_ATOMS: atom_id res chain seq x y z
N MET A 1 15.92 1.46 -11.69
CA MET A 1 14.57 1.97 -12.01
C MET A 1 13.66 0.75 -12.09
N CYS A 2 12.55 0.70 -11.35
CA CYS A 2 11.65 -0.45 -11.31
C CYS A 2 10.29 -0.03 -11.88
N ASN A 3 9.76 -0.79 -12.84
CA ASN A 3 8.42 -0.57 -13.39
C ASN A 3 7.43 -1.33 -12.53
N ILE A 4 6.55 -0.61 -11.83
CA ILE A 4 5.57 -1.18 -10.92
C ILE A 4 4.21 -1.18 -11.61
N PRO A 5 3.59 -2.35 -11.85
CA PRO A 5 2.25 -2.42 -12.39
C PRO A 5 1.23 -1.74 -11.47
N VAL A 6 0.33 -0.95 -12.05
CA VAL A 6 -0.77 -0.33 -11.29
C VAL A 6 -1.93 -1.30 -11.13
N LEU A 7 -2.49 -1.36 -9.91
CA LEU A 7 -3.72 -2.10 -9.65
C LEU A 7 -4.89 -1.49 -10.42
N SER A 8 -5.88 -2.30 -10.78
CA SER A 8 -7.07 -1.87 -11.52
C SER A 8 -7.82 -0.72 -10.83
N VAL A 9 -7.86 -0.71 -9.49
CA VAL A 9 -8.47 0.37 -8.70
C VAL A 9 -7.71 1.70 -8.88
N ALA A 10 -6.38 1.65 -8.87
CA ALA A 10 -5.55 2.84 -9.10
C ALA A 10 -5.68 3.33 -10.55
N ARG A 11 -5.74 2.41 -11.51
CA ARG A 11 -5.98 2.74 -12.93
C ARG A 11 -7.31 3.48 -13.12
N LYS A 12 -8.40 2.99 -12.53
CA LYS A 12 -9.72 3.66 -12.58
C LYS A 12 -9.67 5.10 -12.05
N LEU A 13 -8.86 5.37 -11.02
CA LEU A 13 -8.68 6.73 -10.51
C LEU A 13 -7.91 7.61 -11.51
N ILE A 14 -6.85 7.08 -12.12
CA ILE A 14 -6.09 7.82 -13.15
C ILE A 14 -7.00 8.16 -14.33
N GLU A 15 -7.76 7.19 -14.83
CA GLU A 15 -8.72 7.38 -15.93
C GLU A 15 -9.79 8.41 -15.57
N LYS A 16 -10.33 8.37 -14.34
CA LYS A 16 -11.32 9.36 -13.86
C LYS A 16 -10.81 10.81 -13.94
N TYR A 17 -9.52 11.04 -13.73
CA TYR A 17 -8.93 12.38 -13.70
C TYR A 17 -8.15 12.74 -14.97
N GLN A 18 -8.19 11.91 -16.01
CA GLN A 18 -7.40 12.10 -17.24
C GLN A 18 -7.71 13.46 -17.92
N ASP A 19 -8.99 13.87 -17.90
CA ASP A 19 -9.48 15.08 -18.54
C ASP A 19 -9.54 16.28 -17.57
N HIS A 20 -8.97 16.15 -16.36
CA HIS A 20 -9.02 17.22 -15.37
C HIS A 20 -8.16 18.42 -15.83
N PRO A 21 -8.67 19.67 -15.80
CA PRO A 21 -7.95 20.84 -16.32
C PRO A 21 -6.54 21.02 -15.73
N ASP A 22 -6.38 20.79 -14.42
CA ASP A 22 -5.07 20.85 -13.78
C ASP A 22 -4.11 19.73 -14.21
N CYS A 23 -4.62 18.54 -14.54
CA CYS A 23 -3.82 17.41 -15.02
C CYS A 23 -3.26 17.71 -16.40
N ILE A 24 -4.12 18.18 -17.31
CA ILE A 24 -3.75 18.58 -18.68
C ILE A 24 -2.73 19.73 -18.63
N ARG A 25 -3.01 20.78 -17.85
CA ARG A 25 -2.15 21.97 -17.75
C ARG A 25 -0.76 21.66 -17.19
N LYS A 26 -0.66 20.76 -16.22
CA LYS A 26 0.60 20.46 -15.51
C LYS A 26 1.31 19.19 -16.02
N GLY A 27 0.68 18.43 -16.91
CA GLY A 27 1.21 17.14 -17.38
C GLY A 27 1.33 16.09 -16.26
N VAL A 28 0.36 16.05 -15.34
CA VAL A 28 0.35 15.11 -14.20
C VAL A 28 -0.84 14.15 -14.29
N LEU A 29 -0.69 12.95 -13.71
CA LEU A 29 -1.74 11.92 -13.75
C LEU A 29 -2.92 12.18 -12.80
N LEU A 30 -2.70 12.95 -11.73
CA LEU A 30 -3.69 13.20 -10.69
C LEU A 30 -3.63 14.67 -10.23
N PRO A 31 -4.76 15.31 -9.91
CA PRO A 31 -4.79 16.66 -9.38
C PRO A 31 -4.47 16.63 -7.87
N VAL A 32 -3.19 16.51 -7.54
CA VAL A 32 -2.72 16.34 -6.16
C VAL A 32 -2.51 17.70 -5.48
N VAL A 33 -3.14 17.89 -4.33
CA VAL A 33 -2.88 19.03 -3.42
C VAL A 33 -1.68 18.76 -2.51
N SER A 34 -1.24 19.76 -1.74
CA SER A 34 -0.14 19.57 -0.79
C SER A 34 -0.46 18.48 0.26
N ASN A 35 0.57 17.78 0.75
CA ASN A 35 0.40 16.78 1.80
C ASN A 35 -0.26 17.36 3.06
N GLN A 36 0.03 18.61 3.40
CA GLN A 36 -0.62 19.30 4.53
C GLN A 36 -2.13 19.42 4.30
N LYS A 37 -2.55 19.85 3.12
CA LYS A 37 -3.97 20.01 2.78
C LYS A 37 -4.68 18.66 2.71
N MET A 38 -4.04 17.66 2.09
CA MET A 38 -4.55 16.29 2.05
C MET A 38 -4.75 15.72 3.46
N ASN A 39 -3.77 15.89 4.34
CA ASN A 39 -3.86 15.40 5.72
C ASN A 39 -4.95 16.13 6.54
N ALA A 40 -5.24 17.41 6.23
CA ALA A 40 -6.36 18.11 6.84
C ALA A 40 -7.70 17.48 6.42
N TYR A 41 -7.89 17.22 5.12
CA TYR A 41 -9.10 16.52 4.64
C TYR A 41 -9.22 15.09 5.18
N LEU A 42 -8.11 14.36 5.29
CA LEU A 42 -8.12 13.03 5.90
C LEU A 42 -8.53 13.05 7.37
N LYS A 43 -8.22 14.14 8.11
CA LYS A 43 -8.68 14.32 9.48
C LYS A 43 -10.20 14.50 9.54
N GLU A 44 -10.74 15.39 8.69
CA GLU A 44 -12.20 15.61 8.60
C GLU A 44 -12.94 14.31 8.24
N ILE A 45 -12.43 13.55 7.27
CA ILE A 45 -12.99 12.24 6.90
C ILE A 45 -12.92 11.26 8.07
N ALA A 46 -11.80 11.22 8.81
CA ALA A 46 -11.66 10.35 9.98
C ALA A 46 -12.71 10.70 11.05
N ASP A 47 -12.92 11.98 11.33
CA ASP A 47 -13.91 12.46 12.30
C ASP A 47 -15.33 12.05 11.88
N LEU A 48 -15.69 12.21 10.60
CA LEU A 48 -16.99 11.80 10.05
C LEU A 48 -17.22 10.29 10.09
N CYS A 49 -16.15 9.51 9.92
CA CYS A 49 -16.22 8.04 9.97
C CYS A 49 -16.06 7.46 11.38
N GLY A 50 -15.90 8.29 12.42
CA GLY A 50 -15.66 7.82 13.79
C GLY A 50 -14.32 7.10 13.98
N ILE A 51 -13.33 7.40 13.13
CA ILE A 51 -11.99 6.80 13.18
C ILE A 51 -11.11 7.59 14.15
N ASN A 52 -10.86 7.03 15.33
CA ASN A 52 -10.06 7.66 16.38
C ASN A 52 -8.54 7.71 16.09
N LYS A 53 -8.10 7.15 14.95
CA LYS A 53 -6.69 7.16 14.54
C LYS A 53 -6.43 8.32 13.60
N ARG A 54 -5.36 9.09 13.87
CA ARG A 54 -4.91 10.16 12.97
C ARG A 54 -4.51 9.63 11.60
N LEU A 55 -5.34 9.87 10.59
CA LEU A 55 -5.07 9.49 9.20
C LEU A 55 -4.11 10.49 8.53
N THR A 56 -3.14 9.95 7.80
CA THR A 56 -2.18 10.74 6.99
C THR A 56 -1.77 9.96 5.75
N THR A 57 -1.15 10.63 4.78
CA THR A 57 -0.55 9.95 3.62
C THR A 57 0.53 8.93 4.01
N HIS A 58 1.21 9.14 5.15
CA HIS A 58 2.16 8.18 5.71
C HIS A 58 1.46 6.92 6.21
N VAL A 59 0.31 7.07 6.90
CA VAL A 59 -0.51 5.93 7.33
C VAL A 59 -1.00 5.13 6.12
N ALA A 60 -1.43 5.80 5.05
CA ALA A 60 -1.84 5.13 3.81
C ALA A 60 -0.69 4.29 3.19
N ARG A 61 0.54 4.84 3.14
CA ARG A 61 1.72 4.09 2.68
C ARG A 61 1.99 2.86 3.56
N HIS A 62 1.97 3.03 4.88
CA HIS A 62 2.17 1.92 5.81
C HIS A 62 1.12 0.83 5.64
N THR A 63 -0.17 1.20 5.57
CA THR A 63 -1.27 0.24 5.36
C THR A 63 -1.15 -0.47 4.01
N CYS A 64 -0.73 0.23 2.95
CA CYS A 64 -0.46 -0.40 1.65
C CYS A 64 0.65 -1.46 1.78
N ALA A 65 1.75 -1.13 2.44
CA ALA A 65 2.86 -2.06 2.65
C ALA A 65 2.45 -3.29 3.48
N THR A 66 1.76 -3.09 4.60
CA THR A 66 1.45 -4.18 5.53
C THR A 66 0.23 -5.00 5.12
N VAL A 67 -0.89 -4.33 4.87
CA VAL A 67 -2.19 -4.99 4.69
C VAL A 67 -2.41 -5.37 3.23
N VAL A 68 -2.06 -4.50 2.28
CA VAL A 68 -2.29 -4.79 0.85
C VAL A 68 -1.20 -5.71 0.30
N MET A 69 0.07 -5.51 0.66
CA MET A 69 1.18 -6.27 0.08
C MET A 69 1.62 -7.45 0.97
N LEU A 70 2.15 -7.21 2.18
CA LEU A 70 2.75 -8.27 3.00
C LEU A 70 1.73 -9.32 3.46
N ALA A 71 0.54 -8.91 3.92
CA ALA A 71 -0.50 -9.86 4.31
C ALA A 71 -1.00 -10.73 3.15
N ASN A 72 -0.85 -10.25 1.91
CA ASN A 72 -1.15 -10.96 0.67
C ASN A 72 0.11 -11.56 0.00
N HIS A 73 1.13 -11.91 0.80
CA HIS A 73 2.30 -12.71 0.40
C HIS A 73 3.24 -12.05 -0.62
N VAL A 74 3.18 -10.73 -0.80
CA VAL A 74 4.23 -10.03 -1.55
C VAL A 74 5.51 -10.06 -0.71
N SER A 75 6.62 -10.53 -1.28
CA SER A 75 7.88 -10.64 -0.54
C SER A 75 8.37 -9.27 -0.04
N MET A 76 9.02 -9.25 1.13
CA MET A 76 9.58 -8.01 1.70
C MET A 76 10.52 -7.28 0.75
N GLU A 77 11.29 -8.03 -0.05
CA GLU A 77 12.19 -7.46 -1.06
C GLU A 77 11.40 -6.71 -2.14
N ASN A 78 10.32 -7.31 -2.64
CA ASN A 78 9.45 -6.67 -3.63
C ASN A 78 8.75 -5.46 -3.03
N VAL A 79 8.26 -5.54 -1.80
CA VAL A 79 7.66 -4.39 -1.10
C VAL A 79 8.67 -3.26 -0.93
N ALA A 80 9.90 -3.55 -0.53
CA ALA A 80 10.95 -2.54 -0.40
C ALA A 80 11.26 -1.86 -1.75
N LYS A 81 11.35 -2.64 -2.84
CA LYS A 81 11.52 -2.11 -4.20
C LYS A 81 10.34 -1.25 -4.64
N ILE A 82 9.10 -1.68 -4.37
CA ILE A 82 7.87 -0.94 -4.69
C ILE A 82 7.80 0.39 -3.96
N LEU A 83 8.23 0.42 -2.68
CA LEU A 83 8.23 1.63 -1.85
C LEU A 83 9.43 2.54 -2.12
N GLY A 84 10.39 2.13 -2.95
CA GLY A 84 11.60 2.89 -3.25
C GLY A 84 12.57 2.96 -2.06
N HIS A 85 12.51 2.00 -1.13
CA HIS A 85 13.42 1.94 0.01
C HIS A 85 14.78 1.40 -0.42
N SER A 86 15.83 2.23 -0.33
CA SER A 86 17.23 1.83 -0.54
C SER A 86 17.79 0.99 0.62
N ASN A 87 17.13 0.98 1.79
CA ASN A 87 17.51 0.19 2.95
C ASN A 87 16.32 -0.66 3.44
N THR A 88 16.48 -1.98 3.41
CA THR A 88 15.46 -2.95 3.86
C THR A 88 15.20 -2.92 5.36
N LYS A 89 16.06 -2.27 6.18
CA LYS A 89 15.81 -2.05 7.63
C LYS A 89 14.52 -1.25 7.89
N MET A 90 14.14 -0.33 6.99
CA MET A 90 12.86 0.40 7.09
C MET A 90 11.64 -0.53 6.94
N THR A 91 11.81 -1.65 6.24
CA THR A 91 10.80 -2.67 6.00
C THR A 91 10.80 -3.75 7.10
N GLN A 92 11.88 -3.89 7.88
CA GLN A 92 11.98 -4.88 8.98
C GLN A 92 10.98 -4.62 10.12
N HIS A 93 10.53 -3.38 10.36
CA HIS A 93 9.47 -3.12 11.35
C HIS A 93 8.15 -3.85 10.97
N TYR A 94 7.97 -4.26 9.71
CA TYR A 94 6.81 -5.04 9.30
C TYR A 94 6.86 -6.52 9.70
N ALA A 95 7.94 -6.98 10.37
CA ALA A 95 8.12 -8.34 10.88
C ALA A 95 6.93 -8.86 11.70
N LYS A 96 6.24 -8.02 12.47
CA LYS A 96 5.04 -8.45 13.22
C LYS A 96 3.89 -8.95 12.35
N VAL A 97 3.79 -8.48 11.11
CA VAL A 97 2.79 -8.99 10.15
C VAL A 97 3.21 -10.36 9.62
N LEU A 98 4.52 -10.62 9.52
CA LEU A 98 5.07 -11.90 9.08
C LEU A 98 4.76 -13.04 10.05
N ASP A 99 4.65 -12.79 11.35
CA ASP A 99 4.33 -13.86 12.32
C ASP A 99 2.99 -14.53 11.98
N SER A 100 2.00 -13.76 11.54
CA SER A 100 0.71 -14.29 11.06
C SER A 100 0.82 -15.01 9.72
N SER A 101 1.73 -14.59 8.84
CA SER A 101 1.95 -15.27 7.56
C SER A 101 2.75 -16.57 7.73
N ILE A 102 3.69 -16.65 8.67
CA ILE A 102 4.48 -17.86 8.95
C ILE A 102 3.56 -19.01 9.37
N MET A 103 2.61 -18.78 10.27
CA MET A 103 1.65 -19.82 10.66
C MET A 103 0.87 -20.37 9.45
N ARG A 104 0.39 -19.48 8.59
CA ARG A 104 -0.32 -19.85 7.35
C ARG A 104 0.60 -20.57 6.36
N ASP A 105 1.83 -20.11 6.20
CA ASP A 105 2.80 -20.71 5.28
C ASP A 105 3.18 -22.13 5.76
N MET A 106 3.30 -22.34 7.08
CA MET A 106 3.50 -23.67 7.66
C MET A 106 2.29 -24.59 7.44
N VAL A 107 1.06 -24.08 7.53
CA VAL A 107 -0.16 -24.85 7.17
C VAL A 107 -0.14 -25.27 5.69
N ASN A 108 0.29 -24.38 4.80
CA ASN A 108 0.41 -24.71 3.37
C ASN A 108 1.47 -25.79 3.13
N VAL A 109 2.61 -25.73 3.84
CA VAL A 109 3.65 -26.76 3.79
C VAL A 109 3.08 -28.10 4.29
N GLU A 110 2.39 -28.12 5.42
CA GLU A 110 1.73 -29.32 5.98
C GLU A 110 0.74 -29.95 4.97
N GLN A 111 -0.05 -29.13 4.28
CA GLN A 111 -0.97 -29.61 3.22
C GLN A 111 -0.23 -30.26 2.05
N VAL A 112 0.89 -29.70 1.61
CA VAL A 112 1.70 -30.30 0.54
C VAL A 112 2.23 -31.66 0.97
N PHE A 113 2.74 -31.79 2.19
CA PHE A 113 3.17 -33.08 2.73
C PHE A 113 2.00 -34.08 2.86
N SER A 114 0.83 -33.61 3.28
CA SER A 114 -0.38 -34.45 3.40
C SER A 114 -0.99 -34.88 2.06
N THR A 115 -0.61 -34.23 0.95
CA THR A 115 -1.10 -34.58 -0.41
C THR A 115 -0.15 -35.54 -1.12
N ILE A 116 1.11 -35.60 -0.68
CA ILE A 116 2.17 -36.42 -1.30
C ILE A 116 2.33 -37.76 -0.57
N CYS A 117 1.85 -37.88 0.68
CA CYS A 117 1.71 -39.13 1.43
C CYS A 117 0.29 -39.69 1.33
#